data_AF-H5WQG1-F1
#
_entry.id   AF-H5WQG1-F1
#
_cell.length_a   1.000
_cell.length_b   1.000
_cell.length_c   1.000
_cell.angle_alpha   90.00
_cell.angle_beta   90.00
_cell.angle_gamma   90.00
#
_symmetry.space_group_name_H-M   'P 1'
#
loop_
_entity.id
_entity.type
_entity.pdbx_description
1 polymer ?
#
loop_
_entity_poly.entity_id
_entity_poly.type
_entity_poly.pdbx_seq_one_letter_code
_entity_poly.pdbx_strand_id
1 'polypeptide(L)'
;MSRLGPRVCCIALLLLAGAARAGSVEGPYVVWMNLGGAPGASADEAIQAFVNGSDRLCWPSGALLYMRQRPAAVTPALVRRALVQRQAAAQRDLRRVLRQPFGEVSGFDGLVAYLPGPQPRLLSLSVGGRWKSDSVRSASGELAWGPAFCNVLPPISRQP
;
A
#
# COMPACT_ATOMS: atom_id res chain seq x y z
N MET A 1 28.32 33.45 65.44
CA MET A 1 28.01 34.36 64.31
C MET A 1 27.83 33.52 63.06
N SER A 2 26.58 33.35 62.65
CA SER A 2 26.16 32.64 61.44
C SER A 2 26.59 33.38 60.18
N ARG A 3 27.03 32.69 59.12
CA ARG A 3 26.67 33.02 57.72
C ARG A 3 26.63 31.75 56.86
N LEU A 4 25.60 31.75 56.01
CA LEU A 4 25.01 30.66 55.26
C LEU A 4 25.25 30.93 53.75
N GLY A 5 25.56 29.89 52.97
CA GLY A 5 25.22 29.78 51.53
C GLY A 5 26.36 29.94 50.51
N PRO A 6 26.14 29.60 49.22
CA PRO A 6 25.02 28.86 48.63
C PRO A 6 25.46 27.58 47.86
N ARG A 7 24.60 26.56 47.92
CA ARG A 7 24.52 25.48 46.93
C ARG A 7 23.87 26.00 45.65
N VAL A 8 23.95 25.20 44.58
CA VAL A 8 23.08 25.22 43.39
C VAL A 8 23.61 26.05 42.20
N CYS A 9 24.32 25.39 41.29
CA CYS A 9 24.30 25.75 39.87
C CYS A 9 24.78 24.58 38.99
N CYS A 10 23.99 23.52 38.87
CA CYS A 10 24.27 22.44 37.90
C CYS A 10 23.01 21.79 37.31
N ILE A 11 21.85 22.47 37.37
CA ILE A 11 20.61 21.91 36.80
C ILE A 11 19.85 23.00 36.07
N ALA A 12 20.26 23.30 34.84
CA ALA A 12 19.46 24.13 33.91
C ALA A 12 19.85 23.90 32.44
N LEU A 13 19.96 22.64 32.00
CA LEU A 13 20.32 22.31 30.61
C LEU A 13 19.50 21.14 30.04
N LEU A 14 18.21 21.06 30.40
CA LEU A 14 17.31 19.99 29.94
C LEU A 14 15.93 20.48 29.45
N LEU A 15 15.76 21.75 29.07
CA LEU A 15 14.46 22.29 28.66
C LEU A 15 14.36 22.76 27.20
N LEU A 16 15.21 22.23 26.32
CA LEU A 16 15.08 22.41 24.86
C LEU A 16 14.88 21.08 24.14
N ALA A 17 14.13 20.15 24.76
CA ALA A 17 13.52 19.05 24.02
C ALA A 17 12.37 19.63 23.17
N GLY A 18 12.73 20.26 22.05
CA GLY A 18 11.78 20.64 21.02
C GLY A 18 10.97 19.39 20.66
N ALA A 19 9.65 19.48 20.78
CA ALA A 19 8.75 18.42 20.41
C ALA A 19 8.99 18.08 18.93
N ALA A 20 9.76 17.02 18.66
CA ALA A 20 9.83 16.41 17.36
C ALA A 20 8.43 15.88 17.07
N ARG A 21 7.65 16.65 16.30
CA ARG A 21 6.41 16.14 15.72
C ARG A 21 6.84 15.11 14.69
N ALA A 22 6.83 13.84 15.08
CA ALA A 22 6.85 12.74 14.14
C ALA A 22 5.68 12.96 13.18
N GLY A 23 5.97 13.17 11.89
CA GLY A 23 4.94 13.18 10.86
C GLY A 23 4.20 11.84 10.86
N SER A 24 2.89 11.84 10.70
CA SER A 24 2.14 10.62 10.42
C SER A 24 2.19 10.36 8.92
N VAL A 25 2.58 9.14 8.52
CA VAL A 25 2.40 8.69 7.14
C VAL A 25 0.97 8.24 6.96
N GLU A 26 0.18 8.98 6.17
CA GLU A 26 -1.15 8.54 5.74
C GLU A 26 -1.05 7.41 4.71
N GLY A 27 -1.94 6.42 4.77
CA GLY A 27 -2.02 5.31 3.80
C GLY A 27 -2.41 3.95 4.40
N PRO A 28 -2.26 2.84 3.64
CA PRO A 28 -1.51 2.77 2.39
C PRO A 28 -2.23 3.37 1.18
N TYR A 29 -1.44 3.81 0.20
CA TYR A 29 -1.94 4.19 -1.11
C TYR A 29 -1.57 3.11 -2.12
N VAL A 30 -2.57 2.48 -2.73
CA VAL A 30 -2.38 1.28 -3.55
C VAL A 30 -2.97 1.50 -4.93
N VAL A 31 -2.21 1.16 -5.97
CA VAL A 31 -2.75 1.12 -7.34
C VAL A 31 -3.49 -0.19 -7.56
N TRP A 32 -4.68 -0.12 -8.16
CA TRP A 32 -5.43 -1.28 -8.64
C TRP A 32 -5.35 -1.42 -10.16
N MET A 33 -5.26 -2.65 -10.65
CA MET A 33 -5.35 -2.94 -12.08
C MET A 33 -6.04 -4.25 -12.40
N ASN A 34 -7.11 -4.18 -13.18
CA ASN A 34 -7.71 -5.35 -13.81
C ASN A 34 -6.97 -5.70 -15.12
N LEU A 35 -6.37 -6.90 -15.20
CA LEU A 35 -5.67 -7.38 -16.39
C LEU A 35 -6.58 -8.18 -17.35
N GLY A 36 -7.90 -8.15 -17.19
CA GLY A 36 -8.85 -8.90 -18.02
C GLY A 36 -9.13 -8.33 -19.40
N GLY A 37 -8.62 -7.14 -19.73
CA GLY A 37 -8.71 -6.56 -21.08
C GLY A 37 -10.11 -6.04 -21.47
N ALA A 38 -11.18 -6.71 -21.09
CA ALA A 38 -12.52 -6.14 -21.06
C ALA A 38 -12.75 -5.43 -19.71
N PRO A 39 -13.46 -4.28 -19.67
CA PRO A 39 -14.01 -3.74 -18.43
C PRO A 39 -15.04 -4.74 -17.91
N GLY A 40 -14.57 -5.74 -17.17
CA GLY A 40 -15.42 -6.65 -16.44
C GLY A 40 -15.86 -5.92 -15.18
N ALA A 41 -17.02 -5.28 -15.27
CA ALA A 41 -17.79 -4.71 -14.17
C ALA A 41 -17.57 -5.48 -12.85
N SER A 42 -17.61 -6.81 -12.88
CA SER A 42 -17.58 -7.64 -11.67
C SER A 42 -16.31 -7.58 -10.81
N ALA A 43 -15.09 -7.47 -11.36
CA ALA A 43 -13.88 -7.49 -10.53
C ALA A 43 -13.61 -6.11 -9.89
N ASP A 44 -13.78 -5.05 -10.69
CA ASP A 44 -13.64 -3.68 -10.21
C ASP A 44 -14.78 -3.35 -9.23
N GLU A 45 -16.01 -3.75 -9.52
CA GLU A 45 -17.14 -3.58 -8.60
C GLU A 45 -16.99 -4.40 -7.33
N ALA A 46 -16.54 -5.66 -7.43
CA ALA A 46 -16.35 -6.49 -6.23
C ALA A 46 -15.29 -5.90 -5.30
N ILE A 47 -14.16 -5.42 -5.84
CA ILE A 47 -13.15 -4.80 -4.99
C ILE A 47 -13.60 -3.45 -4.46
N GLN A 48 -14.31 -2.65 -5.27
CA GLN A 48 -14.87 -1.38 -4.84
C GLN A 48 -15.91 -1.56 -3.73
N ALA A 49 -16.80 -2.55 -3.84
CA ALA A 49 -17.76 -2.91 -2.81
C ALA A 49 -17.07 -3.40 -1.53
N PHE A 50 -16.00 -4.19 -1.66
CA PHE A 50 -15.22 -4.64 -0.51
C PHE A 50 -14.55 -3.47 0.23
N VAL A 51 -13.81 -2.60 -0.46
CA VAL A 51 -13.07 -1.50 0.20
C VAL A 51 -13.97 -0.39 0.75
N ASN A 52 -15.18 -0.23 0.19
CA ASN A 52 -16.18 0.72 0.68
C ASN A 52 -17.12 0.11 1.73
N GLY A 53 -17.03 -1.21 1.97
CA GLY A 53 -17.83 -1.91 2.95
C GLY A 53 -17.43 -1.59 4.39
N SER A 54 -18.37 -1.76 5.32
CA SER A 54 -18.19 -1.50 6.76
C SER A 54 -17.52 -2.65 7.53
N ASP A 55 -17.33 -3.81 6.90
CA ASP A 55 -16.85 -5.01 7.60
C ASP A 55 -15.33 -5.02 7.73
N ARG A 56 -14.88 -4.97 9.01
CA ARG A 56 -13.52 -5.16 9.54
C ARG A 56 -12.45 -5.37 8.46
N LEU A 57 -12.00 -4.25 7.95
CA LEU A 57 -11.07 -4.24 6.84
C LEU A 57 -9.66 -4.50 7.37
N CYS A 58 -8.95 -5.41 6.72
CA CYS A 58 -7.49 -5.42 6.69
C CYS A 58 -6.89 -4.12 6.11
N TRP A 59 -7.75 -3.16 5.75
CA TRP A 59 -7.50 -1.84 5.18
C TRP A 59 -7.58 -0.79 6.31
N PRO A 60 -6.48 -0.13 6.66
CA PRO A 60 -6.49 0.83 7.76
C PRO A 60 -7.22 2.12 7.38
N SER A 61 -7.60 2.91 8.40
CA SER A 61 -8.18 4.24 8.19
C SER A 61 -7.21 5.17 7.46
N GLY A 62 -7.70 5.90 6.45
CA GLY A 62 -6.89 6.81 5.62
C GLY A 62 -6.21 6.14 4.41
N ALA A 63 -6.47 4.85 4.18
CA ALA A 63 -5.95 4.14 3.02
C ALA A 63 -6.77 4.39 1.74
N LEU A 64 -6.09 4.53 0.60
CA LEU A 64 -6.70 4.90 -0.69
C LEU A 64 -6.39 3.88 -1.78
N LEU A 65 -7.43 3.44 -2.48
CA LEU A 65 -7.32 2.52 -3.63
C LEU A 65 -7.48 3.29 -4.94
N TYR A 66 -6.41 3.35 -5.72
CA TYR A 66 -6.35 4.08 -6.98
C TYR A 66 -6.66 3.15 -8.16
N MET A 67 -7.94 3.10 -8.54
CA MET A 67 -8.44 2.24 -9.62
C MET A 67 -8.41 2.91 -10.99
N ARG A 68 -8.78 4.19 -11.08
CA ARG A 68 -8.90 4.95 -12.34
C ARG A 68 -7.71 5.87 -12.60
N GLN A 69 -7.32 6.67 -11.61
CA GLN A 69 -6.17 7.58 -11.72
C GLN A 69 -4.92 6.85 -11.22
N ARG A 70 -3.94 6.65 -12.11
CA ARG A 70 -2.64 6.05 -11.79
C ARG A 70 -1.56 6.67 -12.67
N PRO A 71 -0.27 6.59 -12.29
CA PRO A 71 0.79 7.09 -13.14
C PRO A 71 0.73 6.43 -14.52
N ALA A 72 0.83 7.22 -15.60
CA ALA A 72 0.72 6.73 -16.97
C ALA A 72 1.75 5.62 -17.30
N ALA A 73 2.90 5.64 -16.63
CA ALA A 73 3.93 4.62 -16.74
C ALA A 73 3.52 3.24 -16.17
N VAL A 74 2.48 3.18 -15.33
CA VAL A 74 1.89 1.92 -14.83
C VAL A 74 0.96 1.34 -15.90
N THR A 75 1.56 0.73 -16.91
CA THR A 75 0.84 0.12 -18.04
C THR A 75 0.51 -1.35 -17.77
N PRO A 76 -0.54 -1.91 -18.39
CA PRO A 76 -0.83 -3.35 -18.31
C PRO A 76 0.35 -4.23 -18.73
N ALA A 77 1.12 -3.82 -19.74
CA ALA A 77 2.31 -4.54 -20.19
C ALA A 77 3.41 -4.58 -19.11
N LEU A 78 3.68 -3.45 -18.44
CA LEU A 78 4.64 -3.40 -17.33
C LEU A 78 4.17 -4.31 -16.18
N VAL A 79 2.90 -4.20 -15.80
CA VAL A 79 2.32 -4.99 -14.70
C VAL A 79 2.35 -6.49 -15.00
N ARG A 80 2.01 -6.92 -16.23
CA ARG A 80 2.14 -8.33 -16.63
C ARG A 80 3.58 -8.84 -16.53
N ARG A 81 4.56 -8.09 -17.04
CA ARG A 81 5.97 -8.48 -16.95
C ARG A 81 6.43 -8.57 -15.48
N ALA A 82 6.01 -7.62 -14.64
CA ALA A 82 6.42 -7.55 -13.24
C ALA A 82 5.75 -8.62 -12.35
N LEU A 83 4.44 -8.84 -12.51
CA LEU A 83 3.64 -9.68 -11.60
C LEU A 83 3.37 -11.08 -12.12
N VAL A 84 3.18 -11.25 -13.44
CA VAL A 84 2.83 -12.55 -14.03
C VAL A 84 4.11 -13.28 -14.47
N GLN A 85 4.93 -12.60 -15.28
CA GLN A 85 6.19 -13.17 -15.77
C GLN A 85 7.32 -13.04 -14.76
N ARG A 86 7.10 -12.29 -13.67
CA ARG A 86 8.05 -12.08 -12.56
C ARG A 86 9.44 -11.62 -13.01
N GLN A 87 9.50 -10.83 -14.09
CA GLN A 87 10.76 -10.29 -14.60
C GLN A 87 11.34 -9.29 -13.61
N ALA A 88 12.56 -9.55 -13.12
CA ALA A 88 13.21 -8.72 -12.10
C ALA A 88 13.38 -7.26 -12.55
N ALA A 89 13.73 -7.03 -13.81
CA ALA A 89 13.84 -5.67 -14.38
C ALA A 89 12.49 -4.93 -14.32
N ALA A 90 11.41 -5.57 -14.78
CA ALA A 90 10.08 -4.99 -14.73
C ALA A 90 9.59 -4.74 -13.29
N GLN A 91 9.96 -5.58 -12.33
CA GLN A 91 9.65 -5.33 -10.91
C GLN A 91 10.40 -4.11 -10.37
N ARG A 92 11.68 -3.93 -10.72
CA ARG A 92 12.43 -2.73 -10.35
C ARG A 92 11.83 -1.47 -10.98
N ASP A 93 11.46 -1.54 -12.26
CA ASP A 93 10.82 -0.44 -12.97
C ASP A 93 9.49 -0.08 -12.34
N LEU A 94 8.65 -1.07 -12.04
CA LEU A 94 7.36 -0.86 -11.40
C LEU A 94 7.52 -0.20 -10.03
N ARG A 95 8.45 -0.68 -9.18
CA ARG A 95 8.74 -0.05 -7.88
C ARG A 95 9.24 1.39 -8.03
N ARG A 96 10.09 1.66 -9.02
CA ARG A 96 10.61 3.00 -9.28
C ARG A 96 9.49 3.97 -9.65
N VAL A 97 8.55 3.55 -10.50
CA VAL A 97 7.37 4.34 -10.86
C VAL A 97 6.47 4.57 -9.65
N LEU A 98 6.20 3.53 -8.86
CA LEU A 98 5.33 3.63 -7.67
C LEU A 98 5.92 4.52 -6.56
N ARG A 99 7.24 4.69 -6.50
CA ARG A 99 7.91 5.62 -5.55
C ARG A 99 7.81 7.09 -5.95
N GLN A 100 7.48 7.39 -7.20
CA GLN A 100 7.37 8.79 -7.63
C GLN A 100 6.11 9.42 -7.04
N PRO A 101 6.15 10.72 -6.68
CA PRO A 101 4.96 11.48 -6.35
C PRO A 101 3.91 11.41 -7.46
N PHE A 102 2.63 11.39 -7.09
CA PHE A 102 1.51 11.36 -8.04
C PHE A 102 0.32 12.14 -7.48
N GLY A 103 -0.03 13.26 -8.11
CA GLY A 103 -1.02 14.18 -7.56
C GLY A 103 -0.60 14.65 -6.16
N GLU A 104 -1.50 14.50 -5.19
CA GLU A 104 -1.28 14.89 -3.79
C GLU A 104 -0.54 13.85 -2.95
N VAL A 105 -0.29 12.64 -3.48
CA VAL A 105 0.39 11.58 -2.72
C VAL A 105 1.88 11.54 -3.02
N SER A 106 2.69 11.33 -1.98
CA SER A 106 4.15 11.20 -2.06
C SER A 106 4.62 9.96 -2.84
N GLY A 107 3.71 9.03 -3.11
CA GLY A 107 3.94 7.78 -3.83
C GLY A 107 2.98 6.70 -3.34
N PHE A 108 3.10 5.53 -3.92
CA PHE A 108 2.28 4.36 -3.61
C PHE A 108 3.07 3.35 -2.78
N ASP A 109 2.39 2.62 -1.91
CA ASP A 109 2.95 1.52 -1.14
C ASP A 109 3.05 0.22 -1.96
N GLY A 110 2.25 0.12 -3.02
CA GLY A 110 2.32 -0.99 -3.96
C GLY A 110 1.22 -0.96 -5.02
N LEU A 111 1.14 -2.08 -5.74
CA LEU A 111 0.10 -2.32 -6.73
C LEU A 111 -0.51 -3.70 -6.48
N VAL A 112 -1.84 -3.77 -6.58
CA VAL A 112 -2.61 -5.02 -6.64
C VAL A 112 -3.20 -5.14 -8.04
N ALA A 113 -3.08 -6.31 -8.65
CA ALA A 113 -3.65 -6.62 -9.94
C ALA A 113 -4.52 -7.86 -9.90
N TYR A 114 -5.64 -7.82 -10.61
CA TYR A 114 -6.46 -8.99 -10.86
C TYR A 114 -6.04 -9.65 -12.18
N LEU A 115 -5.76 -10.95 -12.12
CA LEU A 115 -5.49 -11.81 -13.27
C LEU A 115 -6.66 -12.79 -13.43
N PRO A 116 -7.49 -12.65 -14.48
CA PRO A 116 -8.51 -13.63 -14.78
C PRO A 116 -7.91 -14.89 -15.40
N GLY A 117 -8.69 -15.96 -15.37
CA GLY A 117 -8.35 -17.25 -15.95
C GLY A 117 -9.11 -18.38 -15.26
N PRO A 118 -8.77 -19.65 -15.55
CA PRO A 118 -9.37 -20.81 -14.88
C PRO A 118 -9.18 -20.78 -13.36
N GLN A 119 -8.08 -20.18 -12.92
CA GLN A 119 -7.77 -19.91 -11.53
C GLN A 119 -7.59 -18.38 -11.37
N PRO A 120 -8.66 -17.62 -11.12
CA PRO A 120 -8.58 -16.18 -10.96
C PRO A 120 -7.76 -15.82 -9.72
N ARG A 121 -6.83 -14.87 -9.85
CA ARG A 121 -5.90 -14.50 -8.76
C ARG A 121 -5.79 -13.00 -8.60
N LEU A 122 -5.54 -12.59 -7.36
CA LEU A 122 -4.94 -11.30 -7.07
C LEU A 122 -3.43 -11.47 -6.96
N LEU A 123 -2.71 -10.51 -7.51
CA LEU A 123 -1.25 -10.43 -7.51
C LEU A 123 -0.88 -9.09 -6.92
N SER A 124 0.21 -9.01 -6.17
CA SER A 124 0.71 -7.72 -5.71
C SER A 124 2.22 -7.60 -5.70
N LEU A 125 2.67 -6.35 -5.74
CA LEU A 125 4.05 -5.98 -5.50
C LEU A 125 4.08 -4.72 -4.64
N SER A 126 4.68 -4.83 -3.47
CA SER A 126 4.93 -3.68 -2.59
C SER A 126 6.24 -3.00 -2.96
N VAL A 127 6.32 -1.69 -2.77
CA VAL A 127 7.52 -0.89 -3.03
C VAL A 127 8.70 -1.34 -2.17
N GLY A 128 8.47 -1.54 -0.86
CA GLY A 128 9.46 -2.05 0.09
C GLY A 128 9.41 -3.57 0.31
N GLY A 129 8.46 -4.28 -0.28
CA GLY A 129 8.12 -5.66 0.11
C GLY A 129 8.39 -6.71 -0.96
N ARG A 130 7.74 -7.87 -0.79
CA ARG A 130 7.82 -9.02 -1.72
C ARG A 130 6.60 -9.04 -2.64
N TRP A 131 6.73 -9.78 -3.74
CA TRP A 131 5.59 -10.16 -4.57
C TRP A 131 4.70 -11.13 -3.79
N LYS A 132 3.37 -10.98 -3.90
CA LYS A 132 2.38 -11.88 -3.31
C LYS A 132 1.33 -12.29 -4.34
N SER A 133 0.66 -13.40 -4.10
CA SER A 133 -0.49 -13.84 -4.88
C SER A 133 -1.47 -14.59 -3.98
N ASP A 134 -2.75 -14.43 -4.27
CA ASP A 134 -3.81 -15.25 -3.68
C ASP A 134 -4.93 -15.55 -4.69
N SER A 135 -5.64 -16.65 -4.48
CA SER A 135 -6.78 -17.08 -5.28
C SER A 135 -8.02 -16.28 -4.89
N VAL A 136 -8.76 -15.80 -5.88
CA VAL A 136 -10.08 -15.20 -5.66
C VAL A 136 -11.15 -16.28 -5.46
N ARG A 137 -10.84 -17.54 -5.77
CA ARG A 137 -11.75 -18.67 -5.55
C ARG A 137 -11.35 -19.44 -4.29
N SER A 138 -12.31 -19.67 -3.41
CA SER A 138 -12.16 -20.51 -2.20
C SER A 138 -12.06 -22.00 -2.56
N ALA A 139 -11.75 -22.84 -1.57
CA ALA A 139 -11.81 -24.29 -1.71
C ALA A 139 -13.24 -24.82 -2.01
N SER A 140 -14.29 -24.10 -1.59
CA SER A 140 -15.70 -24.40 -1.90
C SER A 140 -16.12 -23.96 -3.31
N GLY A 141 -15.25 -23.27 -4.05
CA GLY A 141 -15.55 -22.76 -5.39
C GLY A 141 -16.21 -21.38 -5.42
N GLU A 142 -16.49 -20.78 -4.26
CA GLU A 142 -17.08 -19.45 -4.11
C GLU A 142 -16.04 -18.33 -4.35
N LEU A 143 -16.51 -17.12 -4.70
CA LEU A 143 -15.63 -15.96 -4.85
C LEU A 143 -15.34 -15.33 -3.48
N ALA A 144 -14.07 -15.29 -3.09
CA ALA A 144 -13.56 -14.80 -1.81
C ALA A 144 -12.68 -13.55 -1.98
N TRP A 145 -13.24 -12.49 -2.58
CA TRP A 145 -12.51 -11.26 -2.91
C TRP A 145 -11.84 -10.60 -1.71
N GLY A 146 -12.56 -10.43 -0.60
CA GLY A 146 -12.06 -9.75 0.59
C GLY A 146 -10.85 -10.46 1.21
N PRO A 147 -10.96 -11.73 1.62
CA PRO A 147 -9.83 -12.50 2.13
C PRO A 147 -8.63 -12.52 1.17
N ALA A 148 -8.87 -12.75 -0.12
CA ALA A 148 -7.82 -12.77 -1.13
C ALA A 148 -7.09 -11.43 -1.22
N PHE A 149 -7.84 -10.32 -1.19
CA PHE A 149 -7.28 -8.99 -1.24
C PHE A 149 -6.47 -8.65 0.01
N CYS A 150 -6.96 -9.01 1.19
CA CYS A 150 -6.23 -8.84 2.44
C CYS A 150 -4.88 -9.55 2.44
N ASN A 151 -4.82 -10.77 1.90
CA ASN A 151 -3.59 -11.55 1.86
C ASN A 151 -2.52 -10.93 0.93
N VAL A 152 -2.94 -10.26 -0.15
CA VAL A 152 -2.02 -9.61 -1.08
C VAL A 152 -1.79 -8.13 -0.80
N LEU A 153 -2.46 -7.56 0.20
CA LEU A 153 -2.35 -6.13 0.51
C LEU A 153 -0.89 -5.69 0.72
N PRO A 154 -0.39 -4.68 -0.01
CA PRO A 154 0.90 -4.06 0.28
C PRO A 154 0.90 -3.39 1.66
N PRO A 155 1.93 -3.61 2.50
CA PRO A 155 2.05 -2.88 3.76
C PRO A 155 2.43 -1.41 3.49
N ILE A 156 2.14 -0.53 4.44
CA ILE A 156 2.67 0.84 4.45
C ILE A 156 4.20 0.73 4.52
N SER A 157 4.90 1.33 3.56
CA SER A 157 6.36 1.22 3.44
C SER A 157 7.08 2.56 3.25
N ARG A 158 6.33 3.66 3.27
CA ARG A 158 6.85 5.03 3.22
C ARG A 158 7.32 5.47 4.60
N GLN A 159 8.41 6.24 4.64
CA GLN A 159 8.90 6.87 5.87
C GLN A 159 8.11 8.17 6.13
N PRO A 160 7.91 8.56 7.42
CA PRO A 160 7.39 9.86 7.83
C PRO A 160 8.07 11.06 7.18
#